data_AF-A0A3D4NWS1-F1
#
_entry.id   AF-A0A3D4NWS1-F1
#
_cell.length_a   1.000
_cell.length_b   1.000
_cell.length_c   1.000
_cell.angle_alpha   90.00
_cell.angle_beta   90.00
_cell.angle_gamma   90.00
#
_symmetry.space_group_name_H-M   'P 1'
#
loop_
_entity.id
_entity.type
_entity.pdbx_description
1 polymer ?
#
loop_
_entity_poly.entity_id
_entity_poly.type
_entity_poly.pdbx_seq_one_letter_code
_entity_poly.pdbx_strand_id
1 'polypeptide(L)' 'YQSRRFPLYRQKAEELVEGGKAYREGEAVLFRVEKGRTIEYDDFIHGRISVRTDDIKDQVLLKSDGSPSYNFA' A
#
# COMPACT_ATOMS: atom_id res chain seq x y z
N TYR A 1 -3.50 -12.54 -16.43
CA TYR A 1 -3.90 -12.95 -15.07
C TYR A 1 -2.94 -12.38 -14.06
N GLN A 2 -3.45 -11.66 -13.06
CA GLN A 2 -2.67 -11.05 -11.97
C GLN A 2 -1.86 -12.09 -11.19
N SER A 3 -2.37 -13.33 -11.07
CA SER A 3 -1.67 -14.47 -10.46
C SER A 3 -0.28 -14.75 -11.03
N ARG A 4 -0.04 -14.43 -12.32
CA ARG A 4 1.28 -14.62 -12.95
C ARG A 4 2.33 -13.60 -12.49
N ARG A 5 1.92 -12.52 -11.80
CA ARG A 5 2.79 -11.43 -11.33
C ARG A 5 3.05 -11.48 -9.83
N PHE A 6 2.60 -12.52 -9.13
CA PHE A 6 2.84 -12.69 -7.69
C PHE A 6 4.31 -12.60 -7.29
N PRO A 7 5.26 -13.17 -8.04
CA PRO A 7 6.69 -12.98 -7.74
C PRO A 7 7.11 -11.51 -7.76
N LEU A 8 6.60 -10.73 -8.73
CA LEU A 8 6.90 -9.29 -8.83
C LEU A 8 6.31 -8.51 -7.66
N TYR A 9 5.07 -8.77 -7.27
CA TYR A 9 4.45 -8.08 -6.13
C TYR A 9 5.18 -8.39 -4.82
N ARG A 10 5.58 -9.65 -4.62
CA ARG A 10 6.41 -10.03 -3.48
C ARG A 10 7.73 -9.29 -3.47
N GLN A 11 8.46 -9.29 -4.60
CA GLN A 11 9.70 -8.54 -4.72
C GLN A 11 9.51 -7.05 -4.38
N LYS A 12 8.46 -6.40 -4.91
CA LYS A 12 8.19 -4.98 -4.63
C LYS A 12 7.79 -4.70 -3.19
N ALA A 13 7.08 -5.63 -2.55
CA ALA A 13 6.78 -5.52 -1.12
C ALA A 13 8.06 -5.60 -0.28
N GLU A 14 8.99 -6.52 -0.60
CA GLU A 14 10.28 -6.60 0.09
C GLU A 14 11.12 -5.32 -0.10
N GLU A 15 11.20 -4.77 -1.31
CA GLU A 15 11.90 -3.49 -1.56
C GLU A 15 11.34 -2.35 -0.66
N LEU A 16 10.03 -2.33 -0.41
CA LEU A 16 9.40 -1.35 0.48
C LEU A 16 9.71 -1.62 1.96
N VAL A 17 9.81 -2.89 2.36
CA VAL A 17 10.23 -3.28 3.72
C VAL A 17 11.69 -2.89 3.96
N GLU A 18 12.58 -3.21 3.02
CA GLU A 18 14.00 -2.83 3.07
C GLU A 18 14.16 -1.30 3.09
N GLY A 19 13.33 -0.58 2.34
CA GLY A 19 13.29 0.88 2.35
C GLY A 19 12.62 1.50 3.58
N GLY A 20 12.17 0.70 4.56
CA GLY A 20 11.53 1.17 5.79
C GLY A 20 10.13 1.79 5.59
N LYS A 21 9.54 1.64 4.41
CA LYS A 21 8.21 2.15 4.04
C LYS A 21 7.09 1.15 4.31
N ALA A 22 7.44 -0.12 4.49
CA ALA A 22 6.53 -1.18 4.88
C ALA A 22 7.12 -1.98 6.05
N TYR A 23 6.28 -2.78 6.70
CA TYR A 23 6.69 -3.66 7.78
C TYR A 23 5.88 -4.96 7.77
N ARG A 24 6.39 -5.97 8.46
CA ARG A 24 5.70 -7.27 8.62
C ARG A 24 4.86 -7.29 9.87
N GLU A 25 3.64 -7.80 9.75
CA GLU A 25 2.77 -8.14 10.88
C GLU A 25 2.35 -9.60 10.72
N GLY A 26 3.05 -10.49 11.44
CA GLY A 26 3.04 -11.92 11.12
C GLY A 26 3.55 -12.16 9.69
N GLU A 27 2.79 -12.94 8.92
CA GLU A 27 3.08 -13.23 7.51
C GLU A 27 2.60 -12.13 6.53
N ALA A 28 1.84 -11.15 7.02
CA ALA A 28 1.35 -10.04 6.19
C ALA A 28 2.42 -8.94 6.07
N VAL A 29 2.38 -8.19 4.97
CA VAL A 29 3.19 -6.98 4.75
C VAL A 29 2.27 -5.78 4.65
N LEU A 30 2.50 -4.76 5.48
CA LEU A 30 1.71 -3.54 5.51
C LEU A 30 2.56 -2.33 5.13
N PHE A 31 1.98 -1.44 4.33
CA PHE A 31 2.55 -0.13 4.02
C PHE A 31 2.28 0.84 5.16
N ARG A 32 3.34 1.50 5.62
CA ARG A 32 3.27 2.52 6.66
C ARG A 32 2.79 3.84 6.06
N VAL A 33 1.63 4.29 6.49
CA VAL A 33 1.10 5.60 6.13
C VAL A 33 1.68 6.65 7.06
N GLU A 34 2.49 7.56 6.49
CA GLU A 34 3.04 8.69 7.21
C GLU A 34 1.92 9.65 7.66
N LYS A 35 1.81 9.87 8.97
CA LYS A 35 0.75 10.67 9.62
C LYS A 35 1.01 12.17 9.54
N GLY A 36 -0.02 12.97 9.79
CA GLY A 36 0.08 14.44 9.80
C GLY A 36 0.25 15.10 8.43
N ARG A 37 -0.06 14.39 7.34
CA ARG A 37 0.00 14.93 5.97
C ARG A 37 -1.40 15.14 5.41
N THR A 38 -1.52 16.10 4.51
CA THR A 38 -2.69 16.25 3.64
C THR A 38 -2.27 15.88 2.22
N ILE A 39 -2.91 14.87 1.64
CA ILE A 39 -2.69 14.43 0.26
C ILE A 39 -3.78 15.02 -0.60
N GLU A 40 -3.39 15.70 -1.67
CA GLU A 40 -4.31 16.38 -2.56
C GLU A 40 -4.09 15.93 -3.99
N TYR A 41 -5.18 15.74 -4.72
CA TYR A 41 -5.15 15.38 -6.12
C TYR A 41 -6.37 15.96 -6.83
N ASP A 42 -6.19 16.29 -8.11
CA ASP A 42 -7.27 16.78 -8.96
C ASP A 42 -7.96 15.61 -9.65
N ASP A 43 -9.18 15.31 -9.22
CA ASP A 43 -10.05 14.36 -9.90
C ASP A 43 -10.78 15.03 -11.06
N PHE A 44 -10.85 14.35 -12.20
CA PHE A 44 -11.42 14.92 -13.42
C PHE A 44 -12.92 15.22 -13.31
N ILE A 45 -13.65 14.49 -12.46
CA ILE A 45 -15.10 14.63 -12.31
C ILE A 45 -15.43 15.45 -11.06
N HIS A 46 -14.75 15.18 -9.95
CA HIS A 46 -15.05 15.73 -8.63
C HIS A 46 -14.20 16.95 -8.27
N GLY A 47 -13.23 17.33 -9.11
CA GLY A 47 -12.30 18.43 -8.85
C GLY A 47 -11.26 18.08 -7.78
N ARG A 48 -10.76 19.08 -7.06
CA ARG A 48 -9.71 18.90 -6.06
C ARG A 48 -10.22 18.11 -4.85
N ILE A 49 -9.64 16.94 -4.63
CA ILE A 49 -9.88 16.10 -3.44
C ILE A 49 -8.70 16.28 -2.47
N SER A 50 -9.01 16.41 -1.18
CA SER A 50 -8.04 16.59 -0.10
C SER A 50 -8.30 15.59 1.02
N VAL A 51 -7.29 14.79 1.38
CA VAL A 51 -7.41 13.69 2.35
C VAL A 51 -6.31 13.80 3.40
N ARG A 52 -6.69 13.73 4.68
CA ARG A 52 -5.74 13.69 5.79
C ARG A 52 -5.22 12.27 5.99
N THR A 53 -3.91 12.09 6.09
CA THR A 53 -3.31 10.76 6.32
C THR A 53 -3.56 10.22 7.72
N ASP A 54 -3.97 11.09 8.65
CA ASP A 54 -4.42 10.71 9.99
C ASP A 54 -5.59 9.71 9.93
N ASP A 55 -6.50 9.91 8.99
CA ASP A 55 -7.72 9.11 8.80
C ASP A 55 -7.47 7.79 8.03
N ILE A 56 -6.28 7.61 7.46
CA ILE A 56 -5.92 6.43 6.65
C ILE A 56 -5.08 5.47 7.50
N LYS A 57 -5.56 4.25 7.71
CA LYS A 57 -4.79 3.19 8.39
C LYS A 57 -3.66 2.65 7.52
N ASP A 58 -2.68 2.00 8.13
CA ASP A 58 -1.66 1.24 7.40
C ASP A 58 -2.33 0.19 6.50
N GLN A 59 -1.84 0.07 5.26
CA GLN A 59 -2.54 -0.65 4.20
C GLN A 59 -1.86 -1.99 3.93
N VAL A 60 -2.63 -3.08 3.87
CA VAL A 60 -2.10 -4.41 3.54
C VAL A 60 -1.60 -4.42 2.09
N LEU A 61 -0.33 -4.74 1.89
CA LEU A 61 0.30 -4.99 0.59
C LEU A 61 0.22 -6.46 0.21
N LEU A 62 0.68 -7.32 1.13
CA LEU A 62 0.59 -8.78 1.02
C LEU A 62 -0.19 -9.34 2.19
N LYS A 63 -1.15 -10.22 1.89
CA LYS A 63 -1.88 -10.97 2.91
C LYS A 63 -1.02 -12.12 3.44
N SER A 64 -1.43 -12.71 4.56
CA SER A 64 -0.75 -13.86 5.17
C SER A 64 -0.66 -15.10 4.27
N ASP A 65 -1.51 -15.21 3.24
CA ASP A 65 -1.46 -16.28 2.22
C ASP A 65 -0.47 -15.98 1.07
N GLY A 66 0.26 -14.86 1.15
CA GLY A 66 1.24 -14.42 0.16
C GLY A 66 0.62 -13.81 -1.12
N SER A 67 -0.70 -13.64 -1.19
CA SER A 67 -1.36 -12.93 -2.28
C SER A 67 -1.32 -11.41 -2.05
N PRO A 68 -1.20 -10.60 -3.13
CA PRO A 68 -1.24 -9.16 -3.00
C PRO A 68 -2.67 -8.66 -2.77
N SER A 69 -2.81 -7.53 -2.10
CA SER A 69 -4.10 -6.83 -2.00
C SER A 69 -4.48 -6.18 -3.33
N TYR A 70 -5.76 -5.87 -3.51
CA TYR A 70 -6.26 -5.19 -4.70
C TYR A 70 -5.56 -3.83 -4.92
N ASN A 71 -5.39 -3.05 -3.84
CA ASN A 71 -4.80 -1.71 -3.92
C ASN A 71 -3.30 -1.73 -4.26
N PHE A 72 -2.61 -2.87 -4.10
CA PHE A 72 -1.18 -2.99 -4.31
C PHE A 72 -0.79 -3.62 -5.65
N ALA A 73 -1.65 -4.47 -6.20
CA ALA A 73 -1.35 -5.32 -7.34
C ALA A 73 -1.51 -4.63 -8.71
#